data_AF-A0A7X8L4R4-F1
#
_entry.id   AF-A0A7X8L4R4-F1
#
_cell.length_a   1.000
_cell.length_b   1.000
_cell.length_c   1.000
_cell.angle_alpha   90.00
_cell.angle_beta   90.00
_cell.angle_gamma   90.00
#
_symmetry.space_group_name_H-M   'P 1'
#
loop_
_entity.id
_entity.type
_entity.pdbx_description
1 polymer ?
#
loop_
_entity_poly.entity_id
_entity_poly.type
_entity_poly.pdbx_seq_one_letter_code
_entity_poly.pdbx_strand_id
1 'polypeptide(L)'
;MMNNLDTYKIWAPDDALWTQWAKPVLFMHKPIMKKDRLPVPEVEWIENTVSNTMIIVDLPGQRGVTESLALARLGYRPVPLYNGVNAQYSSMVVPVYDIVSALFRGANELCTFNIRPDAPPVFMLDSNRMNESGKQPGKYDNRWCVFPQDMPSAAFIIKEGIHKVIVRSDSIRNDLSHILHRYQEEGIPIYLCTGEELKKIPVVKPSRYKSLSYRFLATLGLTRNATGGFGGMIPEPTQSNYSGSGYYRFG
;
A
#
# COMPACT_ATOMS: atom_id res chain seq x y z
N MET A 1 -15.28 -16.48 14.86
CA MET A 1 -14.11 -15.59 14.70
C MET A 1 -13.65 -15.74 13.26
N MET A 2 -13.57 -14.66 12.47
CA MET A 2 -13.22 -14.75 11.04
C MET A 2 -11.80 -15.26 10.82
N ASN A 3 -11.64 -16.10 9.80
CA ASN A 3 -10.35 -16.59 9.34
C ASN A 3 -9.68 -15.54 8.41
N ASN A 4 -8.46 -15.83 7.95
CA ASN A 4 -7.68 -14.91 7.12
C ASN A 4 -8.34 -14.60 5.77
N LEU A 5 -8.90 -15.63 5.13
CA LEU A 5 -9.59 -15.50 3.84
C LEU A 5 -10.88 -14.71 3.99
N ASP A 6 -11.70 -15.01 5.01
CA ASP A 6 -12.93 -14.28 5.28
C ASP A 6 -12.64 -12.80 5.54
N THR A 7 -11.56 -12.51 6.29
CA THR A 7 -11.12 -11.14 6.57
C THR A 7 -10.75 -10.43 5.27
N TYR A 8 -9.94 -11.07 4.40
CA TYR A 8 -9.61 -10.53 3.08
C TYR A 8 -10.85 -10.27 2.23
N LYS A 9 -11.81 -11.21 2.21
CA LYS A 9 -13.05 -11.10 1.43
C LYS A 9 -13.99 -9.98 1.89
N ILE A 10 -13.88 -9.49 3.12
CA ILE A 10 -14.58 -8.27 3.53
C ILE A 10 -14.01 -7.03 2.81
N TRP A 11 -12.68 -6.97 2.67
CA TRP A 11 -12.02 -5.88 1.94
C TRP A 11 -12.09 -6.06 0.43
N ALA A 12 -12.14 -7.30 -0.04
CA ALA A 12 -12.14 -7.68 -1.44
C ALA A 12 -13.29 -8.63 -1.79
N PRO A 13 -14.56 -8.19 -1.66
CA PRO A 13 -15.70 -9.01 -2.06
C PRO A 13 -15.70 -9.27 -3.57
N ASP A 14 -16.21 -10.43 -3.97
CA ASP A 14 -16.14 -10.95 -5.35
C ASP A 14 -17.05 -10.22 -6.34
N ASP A 15 -18.07 -9.54 -5.83
CA ASP A 15 -19.07 -8.81 -6.61
C ASP A 15 -18.71 -7.32 -6.82
N ALA A 16 -17.65 -6.83 -6.19
CA ALA A 16 -17.23 -5.44 -6.30
C ALA A 16 -16.17 -5.24 -7.39
N LEU A 17 -16.38 -4.24 -8.25
CA LEU A 17 -15.57 -4.00 -9.44
C LEU A 17 -14.08 -3.79 -9.15
N TRP A 18 -13.77 -3.03 -8.11
CA TRP A 18 -12.43 -2.53 -7.83
C TRP A 18 -11.56 -3.49 -7.01
N THR A 19 -12.13 -4.57 -6.50
CA THR A 19 -11.44 -5.48 -5.58
C THR A 19 -10.47 -6.42 -6.28
N GLN A 20 -10.54 -6.52 -7.61
CA GLN A 20 -9.58 -7.27 -8.43
C GLN A 20 -8.13 -6.78 -8.30
N TRP A 21 -7.92 -5.53 -7.86
CA TRP A 21 -6.59 -4.99 -7.57
C TRP A 21 -6.12 -5.24 -6.13
N ALA A 22 -7.02 -5.63 -5.22
CA ALA A 22 -6.70 -5.83 -3.81
C ALA A 22 -5.65 -6.93 -3.63
N LYS A 23 -4.59 -6.62 -2.87
CA LYS A 23 -3.49 -7.56 -2.63
C LYS A 23 -3.74 -8.37 -1.34
N PRO A 24 -3.62 -9.72 -1.39
CA PRO A 24 -3.88 -10.57 -0.22
C PRO A 24 -2.70 -10.64 0.76
N VAL A 25 -1.54 -10.05 0.43
CA VAL A 25 -0.25 -10.27 1.12
C VAL A 25 -0.33 -10.02 2.63
N LEU A 26 -0.95 -8.92 3.05
CA LEU A 26 -1.06 -8.58 4.48
C LEU A 26 -2.13 -9.37 5.24
N PHE A 27 -2.93 -10.19 4.55
CA PHE A 27 -3.94 -11.05 5.16
C PHE A 27 -3.43 -12.48 5.40
N MET A 28 -2.25 -12.84 4.87
CA MET A 28 -1.72 -14.21 4.96
C MET A 28 -1.52 -14.70 6.40
N HIS A 29 -1.20 -13.80 7.34
CA HIS A 29 -0.98 -14.13 8.74
C HIS A 29 -1.84 -13.24 9.65
N LYS A 30 -2.60 -13.87 10.54
CA LYS A 30 -3.41 -13.18 11.53
C LYS A 30 -2.52 -12.53 12.59
N PRO A 31 -2.71 -11.24 12.92
CA PRO A 31 -1.97 -10.60 14.00
C PRO A 31 -2.51 -11.04 15.37
N ILE A 32 -1.70 -10.86 16.41
CA ILE A 32 -2.19 -10.96 17.79
C ILE A 32 -3.00 -9.70 18.07
N MET A 33 -4.33 -9.83 18.04
CA MET A 33 -5.25 -8.70 18.14
C MET A 33 -5.53 -8.30 19.60
N LYS A 34 -5.45 -6.99 19.89
CA LYS A 34 -6.13 -6.40 21.04
C LYS A 34 -7.63 -6.24 20.72
N LYS A 35 -8.49 -6.35 21.73
CA LYS A 35 -9.96 -6.23 21.59
C LYS A 35 -10.45 -4.79 21.36
N ASP A 36 -9.55 -3.81 21.35
CA ASP A 36 -9.92 -2.40 21.27
C ASP A 36 -10.49 -2.05 19.89
N ARG A 37 -11.45 -1.12 19.84
CA ARG A 37 -11.95 -0.55 18.57
C ARG A 37 -10.90 0.33 17.90
N LEU A 38 -10.88 0.33 16.57
CA LEU A 38 -10.03 1.24 15.83
C LEU A 38 -10.59 2.67 15.93
N PRO A 39 -9.74 3.68 16.19
CA PRO A 39 -10.16 5.07 16.09
C PRO A 39 -10.30 5.42 14.60
N VAL A 40 -11.54 5.43 14.10
CA VAL A 40 -11.87 5.91 12.76
C VAL A 40 -12.06 7.44 12.85
N PRO A 41 -11.23 8.26 12.17
CA PRO A 41 -11.33 9.71 12.22
C PRO A 41 -12.58 10.21 11.48
N GLU A 42 -12.93 11.47 11.71
CA GLU A 42 -13.81 12.21 10.82
C GLU A 42 -13.03 12.71 9.60
N VAL A 43 -13.71 12.77 8.45
CA VAL A 43 -13.13 13.25 7.19
C VAL A 43 -13.83 14.54 6.80
N GLU A 44 -13.13 15.67 6.99
CA GLU A 44 -13.71 17.01 6.80
C GLU A 44 -13.47 17.56 5.38
N TRP A 45 -12.49 17.00 4.66
CA TRP A 45 -12.11 17.48 3.32
C TRP A 45 -13.02 16.95 2.19
N ILE A 46 -13.96 16.06 2.52
CA ILE A 46 -15.00 15.57 1.60
C ILE A 46 -16.26 15.24 2.39
N GLU A 47 -17.37 15.91 2.04
CA GLU A 47 -18.63 15.79 2.78
C GLU A 47 -19.41 14.52 2.43
N ASN A 48 -19.38 14.09 1.17
CA ASN A 48 -20.19 12.99 0.65
C ASN A 48 -19.43 12.20 -0.43
N THR A 49 -19.84 10.95 -0.66
CA THR A 49 -19.30 10.16 -1.78
C THR A 49 -19.62 10.82 -3.10
N VAL A 50 -18.58 10.99 -3.92
CA VAL A 50 -18.67 11.48 -5.29
C VAL A 50 -18.38 10.31 -6.23
N SER A 51 -19.42 9.84 -6.93
CA SER A 51 -19.36 8.63 -7.77
C SER A 51 -18.29 8.67 -8.87
N ASN A 52 -17.98 9.85 -9.39
CA ASN A 52 -16.99 10.03 -10.46
C ASN A 52 -15.55 10.26 -9.96
N THR A 53 -15.28 10.04 -8.67
CA THR A 53 -14.00 10.36 -8.05
C THR A 53 -13.37 9.11 -7.45
N MET A 54 -12.17 8.75 -7.92
CA MET A 54 -11.33 7.76 -7.27
C MET A 54 -10.45 8.44 -6.22
N ILE A 55 -10.27 7.78 -5.08
CA ILE A 55 -9.38 8.25 -4.03
C ILE A 55 -8.19 7.28 -3.89
N ILE A 56 -7.00 7.83 -3.67
CA ILE A 56 -5.80 7.07 -3.30
C ILE A 56 -5.36 7.58 -1.94
N VAL A 57 -5.44 6.73 -0.92
CA VAL A 57 -4.95 7.04 0.43
C VAL A 57 -3.53 6.51 0.56
N ASP A 58 -2.55 7.41 0.59
CA ASP A 58 -1.13 7.10 0.73
C ASP A 58 -0.60 7.74 2.01
N LEU A 59 -1.04 7.19 3.15
CA LEU A 59 -0.73 7.64 4.50
C LEU A 59 0.12 6.59 5.24
N PRO A 60 0.93 6.99 6.24
CA PRO A 60 1.85 6.07 6.90
C PRO A 60 1.11 5.12 7.85
N GLY A 61 1.45 3.83 7.78
CA GLY A 61 1.02 2.82 8.74
C GLY A 61 -0.51 2.69 8.83
N GLN A 62 -1.02 2.48 10.05
CA GLN A 62 -2.46 2.26 10.25
C GLN A 62 -3.36 3.45 9.86
N ARG A 63 -2.80 4.67 9.73
CA ARG A 63 -3.57 5.87 9.39
C ARG A 63 -4.27 5.73 8.03
N GLY A 64 -3.62 5.07 7.07
CA GLY A 64 -4.25 4.80 5.77
C GLY A 64 -5.48 3.89 5.89
N VAL A 65 -5.44 2.93 6.81
CA VAL A 65 -6.59 2.04 7.09
C VAL A 65 -7.73 2.80 7.75
N THR A 66 -7.44 3.58 8.79
CA THR A 66 -8.49 4.30 9.54
C THR A 66 -9.14 5.40 8.70
N GLU A 67 -8.37 6.16 7.91
CA GLU A 67 -8.92 7.16 6.98
C GLU A 67 -9.82 6.49 5.92
N SER A 68 -9.40 5.33 5.40
CA SER A 68 -10.19 4.60 4.40
C SER A 68 -11.49 4.04 4.97
N LEU A 69 -11.52 3.66 6.25
CA LEU A 69 -12.75 3.28 6.94
C LEU A 69 -13.69 4.48 7.11
N ALA A 70 -13.16 5.69 7.35
CA ALA A 70 -13.97 6.89 7.40
C ALA A 70 -14.61 7.20 6.03
N LEU A 71 -13.83 7.10 4.96
CA LEU A 71 -14.34 7.22 3.58
C LEU A 71 -15.36 6.12 3.25
N ALA A 72 -15.18 4.92 3.79
CA ALA A 72 -16.13 3.83 3.62
C ALA A 72 -17.51 4.14 4.25
N ARG A 73 -17.54 4.87 5.38
CA ARG A 73 -18.81 5.35 5.97
C ARG A 73 -19.54 6.31 5.05
N LEU A 74 -18.82 7.12 4.27
CA LEU A 74 -19.41 8.01 3.28
C LEU A 74 -19.96 7.24 2.06
N GLY A 75 -19.55 6.00 1.84
CA GLY A 75 -19.98 5.15 0.73
C GLY A 75 -18.90 4.77 -0.29
N TYR A 76 -17.63 5.07 -0.03
CA TYR A 76 -16.51 4.60 -0.86
C TYR A 76 -16.19 3.12 -0.61
N ARG A 77 -15.53 2.45 -1.58
CA ARG A 77 -15.01 1.08 -1.43
C ARG A 77 -13.50 1.09 -1.14
N PRO A 78 -13.04 0.76 0.08
CA PRO A 78 -11.61 0.56 0.34
C PRO A 78 -11.05 -0.63 -0.41
N VAL A 79 -9.86 -0.48 -0.99
CA VAL A 79 -9.15 -1.52 -1.75
C VAL A 79 -7.68 -1.58 -1.28
N PRO A 80 -7.30 -2.57 -0.46
CA PRO A 80 -5.94 -2.70 0.06
C PRO A 80 -4.92 -3.05 -1.04
N LEU A 81 -3.93 -2.19 -1.29
CA LEU A 81 -2.86 -2.46 -2.28
C LEU A 81 -1.50 -2.80 -1.66
N TYR A 82 -1.44 -3.02 -0.35
CA TYR A 82 -0.21 -3.29 0.38
C TYR A 82 0.47 -4.58 -0.11
N ASN A 83 1.73 -4.47 -0.55
CA ASN A 83 2.48 -5.58 -1.15
C ASN A 83 3.80 -5.94 -0.42
N GLY A 84 4.10 -5.25 0.68
CA GLY A 84 5.19 -5.60 1.59
C GLY A 84 4.76 -6.71 2.55
N VAL A 85 5.54 -7.78 2.66
CA VAL A 85 5.22 -8.93 3.52
C VAL A 85 5.35 -8.56 4.99
N ASN A 86 4.38 -8.97 5.80
CA ASN A 86 4.51 -9.02 7.25
C ASN A 86 5.27 -10.28 7.65
N ALA A 87 6.59 -10.16 7.78
CA ALA A 87 7.38 -11.27 8.29
C ALA A 87 7.34 -11.25 9.81
N GLN A 88 7.27 -12.42 10.44
CA GLN A 88 7.22 -12.59 11.91
C GLN A 88 8.53 -12.17 12.62
N TYR A 89 9.33 -11.30 12.01
CA TYR A 89 10.57 -10.77 12.57
C TYR A 89 10.29 -9.46 13.31
N SER A 90 10.98 -9.26 14.43
CA SER A 90 10.89 -8.04 15.25
C SER A 90 11.40 -6.78 14.55
N SER A 91 12.16 -6.92 13.46
CA SER A 91 12.84 -5.80 12.79
C SER A 91 12.65 -5.87 11.26
N MET A 92 11.68 -5.10 10.76
CA MET A 92 11.40 -4.90 9.33
C MET A 92 11.85 -3.51 8.89
N VAL A 93 12.20 -3.35 7.61
CA VAL A 93 12.52 -2.03 7.05
C VAL A 93 11.28 -1.15 6.93
N VAL A 94 10.15 -1.72 6.50
CA VAL A 94 8.84 -1.06 6.49
C VAL A 94 7.96 -1.70 7.58
N PRO A 95 7.60 -0.96 8.65
CA PRO A 95 6.78 -1.53 9.72
C PRO A 95 5.33 -1.68 9.28
N VAL A 96 4.90 -2.92 9.04
CA VAL A 96 3.54 -3.23 8.56
C VAL A 96 2.62 -3.83 9.64
N TYR A 97 3.12 -4.12 10.83
CA TYR A 97 2.34 -4.78 11.89
C TYR A 97 1.06 -4.02 12.24
N ASP A 98 1.16 -2.71 12.42
CA ASP A 98 0.00 -1.87 12.76
C ASP A 98 -1.02 -1.81 11.61
N ILE A 99 -0.55 -1.88 10.36
CA ILE A 99 -1.43 -1.98 9.17
C ILE A 99 -2.20 -3.30 9.23
N VAL A 100 -1.51 -4.41 9.45
CA VAL A 100 -2.14 -5.74 9.55
C VAL A 100 -3.16 -5.77 10.70
N SER A 101 -2.77 -5.29 11.88
CA SER A 101 -3.67 -5.17 13.04
C SER A 101 -4.91 -4.34 12.69
N ALA A 102 -4.73 -3.21 12.00
CA ALA A 102 -5.82 -2.35 11.58
C ALA A 102 -6.70 -2.99 10.49
N LEU A 103 -6.15 -3.74 9.52
CA LEU A 103 -6.95 -4.42 8.50
C LEU A 103 -7.87 -5.49 9.12
N PHE A 104 -7.36 -6.27 10.08
CA PHE A 104 -8.14 -7.30 10.77
C PHE A 104 -9.19 -6.72 11.73
N ARG A 105 -8.85 -5.64 12.46
CA ARG A 105 -9.81 -4.95 13.31
C ARG A 105 -10.87 -4.23 12.47
N GLY A 106 -10.43 -3.54 11.42
CA GLY A 106 -11.24 -2.76 10.50
C GLY A 106 -12.21 -3.61 9.69
N ALA A 107 -11.88 -4.87 9.41
CA ALA A 107 -12.82 -5.81 8.79
C ALA A 107 -14.11 -5.97 9.62
N ASN A 108 -14.03 -5.96 10.95
CA ASN A 108 -15.22 -6.07 11.82
C ASN A 108 -16.11 -4.81 11.76
N GLU A 109 -15.52 -3.65 11.47
CA GLU A 109 -16.27 -2.40 11.27
C GLU A 109 -16.84 -2.37 9.84
N LEU A 110 -16.01 -2.66 8.85
CA LEU A 110 -16.34 -2.59 7.42
C LEU A 110 -17.49 -3.53 7.03
N CYS A 111 -17.59 -4.72 7.65
CA CYS A 111 -18.70 -5.63 7.39
C CYS A 111 -20.07 -5.11 7.85
N THR A 112 -20.10 -4.07 8.69
CA THR A 112 -21.34 -3.40 9.11
C THR A 112 -21.77 -2.30 8.14
N PHE A 113 -20.89 -1.90 7.21
CA PHE A 113 -21.19 -0.83 6.25
C PHE A 113 -21.88 -1.39 5.02
N ASN A 114 -22.96 -0.75 4.60
CA ASN A 114 -23.65 -1.09 3.35
C ASN A 114 -23.03 -0.31 2.18
N ILE A 115 -21.93 -0.83 1.64
CA ILE A 115 -21.22 -0.22 0.51
C ILE A 115 -21.70 -0.88 -0.78
N ARG A 116 -22.06 -0.07 -1.78
CA ARG A 116 -22.53 -0.58 -3.07
C ARG A 116 -21.42 -1.35 -3.81
N PRO A 117 -21.75 -2.35 -4.65
CA PRO A 117 -20.76 -3.04 -5.48
C PRO A 117 -20.05 -2.14 -6.50
N ASP A 118 -20.75 -1.10 -6.98
CA ASP A 118 -20.28 -0.10 -7.95
C ASP A 118 -19.71 1.17 -7.28
N ALA A 119 -19.57 1.17 -5.94
CA ALA A 119 -19.03 2.31 -5.20
C ALA A 119 -17.64 2.72 -5.71
N PRO A 120 -17.32 4.02 -5.80
CA PRO A 120 -16.01 4.48 -6.22
C PRO A 120 -14.90 3.97 -5.30
N PRO A 121 -13.68 3.72 -5.81
CA PRO A 121 -12.63 3.09 -5.04
C PRO A 121 -11.85 4.08 -4.18
N VAL A 122 -11.38 3.57 -3.03
CA VAL A 122 -10.31 4.13 -2.20
C VAL A 122 -9.15 3.14 -2.22
N PHE A 123 -8.15 3.37 -3.07
CA PHE A 123 -6.95 2.55 -3.12
C PHE A 123 -6.01 2.89 -1.96
N MET A 124 -5.66 1.88 -1.17
CA MET A 124 -4.93 2.07 0.08
C MET A 124 -3.46 1.68 -0.09
N LEU A 125 -2.58 2.64 0.13
CA LEU A 125 -1.13 2.50 0.10
C LEU A 125 -0.53 2.86 1.46
N ASP A 126 0.74 2.49 1.67
CA ASP A 126 1.53 2.91 2.83
C ASP A 126 2.66 3.80 2.36
N SER A 127 2.68 5.06 2.81
CA SER A 127 3.71 6.02 2.39
C SER A 127 5.09 5.65 2.92
N ASN A 128 5.15 4.87 4.03
CA ASN A 128 6.42 4.38 4.56
C ASN A 128 7.16 3.45 3.59
N ARG A 129 6.48 2.89 2.57
CA ARG A 129 7.11 2.07 1.53
C ARG A 129 8.20 2.82 0.76
N MET A 130 8.07 4.15 0.67
CA MET A 130 8.97 5.03 -0.07
C MET A 130 9.87 5.87 0.84
N ASN A 131 9.94 5.58 2.14
CA ASN A 131 10.93 6.21 3.01
C ASN A 131 12.34 5.79 2.56
N GLU A 132 13.31 6.70 2.66
CA GLU A 132 14.70 6.55 2.14
C GLU A 132 15.56 5.52 2.91
N SER A 133 14.91 4.56 3.57
CA SER A 133 15.59 3.45 4.21
C SER A 133 16.15 2.51 3.13
N GLY A 134 17.48 2.53 2.95
CA GLY A 134 18.18 1.52 2.17
C GLY A 134 18.01 0.11 2.75
N LYS A 135 18.68 -0.88 2.17
CA LYS A 135 18.81 -2.20 2.81
C LYS A 135 19.53 -2.03 4.14
N GLN A 136 18.98 -2.63 5.19
CA GLN A 136 19.57 -2.58 6.54
C GLN A 136 19.96 -4.01 6.93
N PRO A 137 21.27 -4.30 7.14
CA PRO A 137 21.72 -5.60 7.64
C PRO A 137 21.00 -5.99 8.93
N GLY A 138 20.67 -7.28 9.07
CA GLY A 138 19.94 -7.79 10.25
C GLY A 138 18.44 -7.45 10.26
N LYS A 139 17.92 -6.71 9.26
CA LYS A 139 16.49 -6.44 9.10
C LYS A 139 15.89 -7.23 7.94
N TYR A 140 14.58 -7.47 8.03
CA TYR A 140 13.80 -8.01 6.93
C TYR A 140 13.43 -6.89 5.94
N ASP A 141 13.89 -7.01 4.70
CA ASP A 141 13.61 -6.05 3.62
C ASP A 141 12.28 -6.37 2.95
N ASN A 142 11.21 -5.73 3.43
CA ASN A 142 9.86 -5.77 2.87
C ASN A 142 9.46 -4.49 2.14
N ARG A 143 10.45 -3.70 1.68
CA ARG A 143 10.17 -2.53 0.84
C ARG A 143 9.48 -2.97 -0.45
N TRP A 144 8.62 -2.11 -0.96
CA TRP A 144 7.86 -2.35 -2.17
C TRP A 144 7.53 -1.02 -2.84
N CYS A 145 7.16 -1.06 -4.11
CA CYS A 145 6.69 0.09 -4.86
C CYS A 145 5.50 -0.31 -5.72
N VAL A 146 4.74 0.69 -6.17
CA VAL A 146 3.64 0.49 -7.12
C VAL A 146 4.10 0.68 -8.56
N PHE A 147 3.52 -0.11 -9.46
CA PHE A 147 3.69 0.04 -10.90
C PHE A 147 2.35 0.34 -11.58
N PRO A 148 2.35 0.86 -12.82
CA PRO A 148 1.11 1.11 -13.57
C PRO A 148 0.17 -0.09 -13.72
N GLN A 149 0.65 -1.32 -13.54
CA GLN A 149 -0.18 -2.53 -13.58
C GLN A 149 -0.85 -2.87 -12.24
N ASP A 150 -0.44 -2.23 -11.14
CA ASP A 150 -1.00 -2.46 -9.80
C ASP A 150 -2.28 -1.66 -9.54
N MET A 151 -2.68 -0.80 -10.49
CA MET A 151 -3.89 0.01 -10.46
C MET A 151 -4.59 -0.06 -11.83
N PRO A 152 -5.89 0.29 -11.92
CA PRO A 152 -6.62 0.33 -13.18
C PRO A 152 -5.97 1.30 -14.18
N SER A 153 -6.12 1.05 -15.48
CA SER A 153 -5.66 1.99 -16.50
C SER A 153 -6.55 3.24 -16.55
N ALA A 154 -6.04 4.34 -17.12
CA ALA A 154 -6.83 5.55 -17.36
C ALA A 154 -8.11 5.26 -18.16
N ALA A 155 -7.97 4.52 -19.26
CA ALA A 155 -9.10 4.11 -20.10
C ALA A 155 -10.12 3.28 -19.33
N PHE A 156 -9.67 2.41 -18.41
CA PHE A 156 -10.56 1.63 -17.55
C PHE A 156 -11.33 2.55 -16.60
N ILE A 157 -10.65 3.42 -15.84
CA ILE A 157 -11.35 4.27 -14.86
C ILE A 157 -12.31 5.25 -15.53
N ILE A 158 -11.97 5.79 -16.71
CA ILE A 158 -12.86 6.64 -17.51
C ILE A 158 -14.11 5.87 -17.95
N LYS A 159 -13.95 4.64 -18.46
CA LYS A 159 -15.05 3.77 -18.87
C LYS A 159 -16.02 3.48 -17.72
N GLU A 160 -15.48 3.32 -16.52
CA GLU A 160 -16.25 3.07 -15.29
C GLU A 160 -16.72 4.36 -14.59
N GLY A 161 -16.69 5.50 -15.30
CA GLY A 161 -17.29 6.77 -14.85
C GLY A 161 -16.42 7.62 -13.92
N ILE A 162 -15.17 7.24 -13.68
CA ILE A 162 -14.23 8.02 -12.88
C ILE A 162 -13.54 9.06 -13.76
N HIS A 163 -13.69 10.33 -13.39
CA HIS A 163 -13.14 11.48 -14.11
C HIS A 163 -12.33 12.41 -13.19
N LYS A 164 -12.06 12.00 -11.95
CA LYS A 164 -11.26 12.76 -10.99
C LYS A 164 -10.49 11.81 -10.08
N VAL A 165 -9.26 12.17 -9.74
CA VAL A 165 -8.47 11.46 -8.74
C VAL A 165 -8.09 12.40 -7.61
N ILE A 166 -8.35 11.99 -6.38
CA ILE A 166 -7.85 12.65 -5.16
C ILE A 166 -6.79 11.74 -4.54
N VAL A 167 -5.61 12.30 -4.27
CA VAL A 167 -4.55 11.62 -3.52
C VAL A 167 -4.52 12.21 -2.12
N ARG A 168 -4.87 11.41 -1.12
CA ARG A 168 -4.74 11.77 0.29
C ARG A 168 -3.33 11.40 0.76
N SER A 169 -2.44 12.38 0.82
CA SER A 169 -1.04 12.22 1.23
C SER A 169 -0.40 13.57 1.58
N ASP A 170 0.80 13.55 2.16
CA ASP A 170 1.62 14.75 2.36
C ASP A 170 2.27 15.23 1.04
N SER A 171 2.60 14.29 0.15
CA SER A 171 3.26 14.54 -1.11
C SER A 171 3.03 13.40 -2.10
N ILE A 172 3.21 13.66 -3.40
CA ILE A 172 3.16 12.59 -4.40
C ILE A 172 4.49 11.83 -4.42
N ARG A 173 4.45 10.56 -4.04
CA ARG A 173 5.61 9.67 -4.08
C ARG A 173 6.01 9.34 -5.51
N ASN A 174 7.32 9.14 -5.73
CA ASN A 174 7.87 8.95 -7.07
C ASN A 174 7.27 7.74 -7.80
N ASP A 175 7.05 6.62 -7.12
CA ASP A 175 6.45 5.42 -7.72
C ASP A 175 5.01 5.68 -8.20
N LEU A 176 4.20 6.31 -7.35
CA LEU A 176 2.82 6.68 -7.65
C LEU A 176 2.72 7.71 -8.80
N SER A 177 3.71 8.60 -8.93
CA SER A 177 3.74 9.59 -10.03
C SER A 177 3.73 8.96 -11.42
N HIS A 178 4.28 7.74 -11.59
CA HIS A 178 4.24 7.00 -12.87
C HIS A 178 2.83 6.55 -13.26
N ILE A 179 1.93 6.41 -12.28
CA ILE A 179 0.52 6.06 -12.49
C ILE A 179 -0.28 7.34 -12.71
N LEU A 180 -0.13 8.32 -11.80
CA LEU A 180 -0.88 9.57 -11.86
C LEU A 180 -0.57 10.39 -13.10
N HIS A 181 0.68 10.39 -13.59
CA HIS A 181 1.03 11.09 -14.83
C HIS A 181 0.35 10.46 -16.05
N ARG A 182 0.07 9.13 -16.04
CA ARG A 182 -0.72 8.48 -17.11
C ARG A 182 -2.17 8.93 -17.08
N TYR A 183 -2.76 9.03 -15.89
CA TYR A 183 -4.11 9.57 -15.75
C TYR A 183 -4.19 11.01 -16.24
N GLN A 184 -3.19 11.83 -15.91
CA GLN A 184 -3.11 13.22 -16.35
C GLN A 184 -2.93 13.35 -17.88
N GLU A 185 -2.13 12.49 -18.53
CA GLU A 185 -2.00 12.47 -20.00
C GLU A 185 -3.34 12.20 -20.70
N GLU A 186 -4.23 11.45 -20.06
CA GLU A 186 -5.58 11.14 -20.55
C GLU A 186 -6.63 12.16 -20.07
N GLY A 187 -6.19 13.31 -19.55
CA GLY A 187 -7.06 14.43 -19.18
C GLY A 187 -7.74 14.30 -17.82
N ILE A 188 -7.38 13.31 -16.99
CA ILE A 188 -7.98 13.13 -15.66
C ILE A 188 -7.31 14.10 -14.67
N PRO A 189 -8.04 15.06 -14.07
CA PRO A 189 -7.49 15.99 -13.10
C PRO A 189 -7.11 15.27 -11.79
N ILE A 190 -5.91 15.60 -11.30
CA ILE A 190 -5.35 15.08 -10.06
C ILE A 190 -5.40 16.17 -8.98
N TYR A 191 -5.92 15.82 -7.81
CA TYR A 191 -5.94 16.65 -6.62
C TYR A 191 -5.10 16.01 -5.52
N LEU A 192 -4.37 16.83 -4.76
CA LEU A 192 -3.70 16.42 -3.53
C LEU A 192 -4.49 16.94 -2.34
N CYS A 193 -4.76 16.05 -1.39
CA CYS A 193 -5.35 16.37 -0.09
C CYS A 193 -4.33 16.11 1.02
N THR A 194 -3.87 17.17 1.68
CA THR A 194 -2.95 17.10 2.82
C THR A 194 -3.66 16.88 4.16
N GLY A 195 -4.99 16.98 4.18
CA GLY A 195 -5.86 16.82 5.34
C GLY A 195 -6.69 18.08 5.62
N GLU A 196 -6.14 19.24 5.26
CA GLU A 196 -6.79 20.55 5.43
C GLU A 196 -7.19 21.15 4.08
N GLU A 197 -6.31 21.04 3.07
CA GLU A 197 -6.50 21.64 1.76
C GLU A 197 -6.64 20.56 0.67
N LEU A 198 -7.60 20.75 -0.23
CA LEU A 198 -7.73 19.97 -1.47
C LEU A 198 -7.31 20.85 -2.66
N LYS A 199 -6.16 20.54 -3.25
CA LYS A 199 -5.56 21.35 -4.32
C LYS A 199 -5.36 20.56 -5.60
N LYS A 200 -5.80 21.11 -6.73
CA LYS A 200 -5.44 20.56 -8.05
C LYS A 200 -3.96 20.73 -8.29
N ILE A 201 -3.26 19.65 -8.62
CA ILE A 201 -1.80 19.67 -8.83
C ILE A 201 -1.44 19.13 -10.22
N PRO A 202 -0.45 19.72 -10.90
CA PRO A 202 0.19 19.08 -12.03
C PRO A 202 1.13 17.98 -11.52
N VAL A 203 0.95 16.76 -11.99
CA VAL A 203 1.88 15.66 -11.72
C VAL A 203 3.04 15.77 -12.69
N VAL A 204 4.22 16.06 -12.15
CA VAL A 204 5.47 16.15 -12.92
C VAL A 204 5.78 14.79 -13.55
N LYS A 205 6.24 14.82 -14.81
CA LYS A 205 6.66 13.61 -15.53
C LYS A 205 7.84 12.96 -14.80
N PRO A 206 7.73 11.72 -14.33
CA PRO A 206 8.83 11.10 -13.62
C PRO A 206 9.98 10.70 -14.54
N SER A 207 11.17 10.55 -13.95
CA SER A 207 12.34 10.05 -14.67
C SER A 207 12.06 8.66 -15.26
N ARG A 208 12.57 8.38 -16.47
CA ARG A 208 12.40 7.08 -17.16
C ARG A 208 10.93 6.65 -17.32
N TYR A 209 10.00 7.61 -17.39
CA TYR A 209 8.58 7.35 -17.64
C TYR A 209 8.36 6.52 -18.92
N LYS A 210 7.42 5.55 -18.86
CA LYS A 210 7.14 4.54 -19.89
C LYS A 210 8.32 3.63 -20.28
N SER A 211 9.50 3.78 -19.65
CA SER A 211 10.65 2.90 -19.90
C SER A 211 10.54 1.60 -19.08
N LEU A 212 10.81 0.47 -19.72
CA LEU A 212 10.99 -0.82 -19.03
C LEU A 212 12.16 -0.80 -18.04
N SER A 213 13.14 0.11 -18.24
CA SER A 213 14.30 0.27 -17.36
C SER A 213 13.94 0.77 -15.96
N TYR A 214 12.87 1.57 -15.81
CA TYR A 214 12.42 2.02 -14.49
C TYR A 214 11.99 0.83 -13.63
N ARG A 215 11.17 -0.07 -14.20
CA ARG A 215 10.72 -1.27 -13.49
C ARG A 215 11.89 -2.16 -13.12
N PHE A 216 12.82 -2.40 -14.05
CA PHE A 216 14.03 -3.19 -13.77
C PHE A 216 14.83 -2.59 -12.61
N LEU A 217 15.17 -1.30 -12.67
CA LEU A 217 15.92 -0.62 -11.60
C LEU A 217 15.20 -0.60 -10.26
N ALA A 218 13.91 -0.25 -10.26
CA ALA A 218 13.11 -0.23 -9.05
C ALA A 218 13.05 -1.63 -8.40
N THR A 219 13.00 -2.70 -9.21
CA THR A 219 12.99 -4.07 -8.68
C THR A 219 14.36 -4.62 -8.26
N LEU A 220 15.46 -4.17 -8.87
CA LEU A 220 16.81 -4.65 -8.52
C LEU A 220 17.19 -4.40 -7.05
N GLY A 221 16.63 -3.35 -6.45
CA GLY A 221 16.84 -3.00 -5.06
C GLY A 221 15.89 -3.70 -4.07
N LEU A 222 14.84 -4.36 -4.56
CA LEU A 222 13.79 -4.97 -3.74
C LEU A 222 13.98 -6.47 -3.63
N THR A 223 13.65 -7.02 -2.46
CA THR A 223 13.70 -8.47 -2.24
C THR A 223 12.31 -9.06 -2.49
N ARG A 224 12.20 -10.10 -3.32
CA ARG A 224 10.94 -10.79 -3.60
C ARG A 224 10.87 -12.12 -2.85
N ASN A 225 9.69 -12.46 -2.37
CA ASN A 225 9.45 -13.76 -1.76
C ASN A 225 8.88 -14.77 -2.77
N ALA A 226 8.88 -16.06 -2.42
CA ALA A 226 8.37 -17.14 -3.29
C ALA A 226 6.85 -17.09 -3.51
N THR A 227 6.10 -16.27 -2.76
CA THR A 227 4.63 -16.20 -2.80
C THR A 227 4.11 -14.94 -3.52
N GLY A 228 4.97 -14.20 -4.22
CA GLY A 228 4.59 -13.09 -5.09
C GLY A 228 4.55 -11.69 -4.45
N GLY A 229 4.79 -11.58 -3.14
CA GLY A 229 4.96 -10.31 -2.41
C GLY A 229 6.43 -9.88 -2.31
N PHE A 230 6.67 -8.70 -1.74
CA PHE A 230 8.03 -8.21 -1.49
C PHE A 230 8.47 -8.50 -0.04
N GLY A 231 9.63 -9.13 0.11
CA GLY A 231 10.16 -9.52 1.40
C GLY A 231 11.35 -10.49 1.31
N GLY A 232 12.40 -10.25 2.09
CA GLY A 232 13.41 -11.26 2.43
C GLY A 232 14.42 -10.78 3.46
N MET A 233 15.10 -11.71 4.14
CA MET A 233 16.12 -11.39 5.13
C MET A 233 17.39 -10.83 4.49
N ILE A 234 17.91 -9.73 5.02
CA ILE A 234 19.23 -9.21 4.65
C ILE A 234 20.26 -9.80 5.62
N PRO A 235 21.21 -10.62 5.14
CA PRO A 235 22.24 -11.21 5.99
C PRO A 235 23.05 -10.13 6.71
N GLU A 236 23.42 -10.38 7.95
CA GLU A 236 24.47 -9.60 8.59
C GLU A 236 25.81 -9.97 7.91
N PRO A 237 26.67 -8.99 7.60
CA PRO A 237 28.02 -9.31 7.19
C PRO A 237 28.68 -10.04 8.37
N THR A 238 28.90 -11.34 8.23
CA THR A 238 29.72 -12.10 9.17
C THR A 238 31.09 -11.43 9.20
N GLN A 239 31.49 -10.88 10.35
CA GLN A 239 32.88 -10.56 10.59
C GLN A 239 33.65 -11.88 10.47
N SER A 240 34.29 -12.09 9.32
CA SER A 240 35.33 -13.09 9.20
C SER A 240 36.52 -12.60 10.03
N ASN A 241 36.46 -12.80 11.34
CA ASN A 241 37.65 -12.80 12.17
C ASN A 241 38.45 -14.04 11.78
N TYR A 242 39.26 -13.90 10.73
CA TYR A 242 40.40 -14.78 10.48
C TYR A 242 41.43 -14.53 11.60
N SER A 243 41.15 -15.05 12.80
CA SER A 243 42.21 -15.39 13.74
C SER A 243 42.88 -16.63 13.17
N GLY A 244 43.93 -16.43 12.39
CA GLY A 244 44.84 -17.49 11.96
C GLY A 244 45.52 -18.10 13.19
N SER A 245 44.86 -19.06 13.82
CA SER A 245 45.48 -19.95 14.80
C SER A 245 46.30 -20.98 14.03
N GLY A 246 47.55 -20.62 13.74
CA GLY A 246 48.56 -21.54 13.24
C GLY A 246 48.88 -22.60 14.27
N TYR A 247 48.45 -23.83 14.00
CA TYR A 247 48.96 -25.04 14.63
C TYR A 247 49.66 -25.86 13.56
N TYR A 248 51.00 -25.99 13.62
CA TYR A 248 51.81 -27.17 13.24
C TYR A 248 53.26 -26.86 13.67
N ARG A 249 53.78 -27.41 14.78
CA ARG A 249 54.41 -28.74 15.00
C ARG A 249 55.94 -28.66 14.87
N PHE A 250 56.62 -28.60 16.03
CA PHE A 250 58.07 -28.81 16.16
C PHE A 250 58.42 -30.28 15.85
N GLY A 251 59.51 -30.47 15.09
CA GLY A 251 60.34 -31.67 15.11
C GLY A 251 61.55 -31.44 16.01
#